data_AF-A0AAD7CZI0-F1
#
_entry.id   AF-A0AAD7CZI0-F1
#
_cell.length_a   1.000
_cell.length_b   1.000
_cell.length_c   1.000
_cell.angle_alpha   90.00
_cell.angle_beta   90.00
_cell.angle_gamma   90.00
#
_symmetry.space_group_name_H-M   'P 1'
#
loop_
_entity.id
_entity.type
_entity.pdbx_description
1 polymer ?
#
loop_
_entity_poly.entity_id
_entity_poly.type
_entity_poly.pdbx_seq_one_letter_code
_entity_poly.pdbx_strand_id
1 'polypeptide(L)'
;MNTFACCFIALISVLVAPVSADCAGASQAVPLYRSYSTGVQDHFYTTDITEYNADTAGGAYTAEGVRALVFGTEVPGAVQFIRLWGNTLGDHFYTLNMTEANAAAANGYVIEDKARMYIYPTQLCDSVPFYRMYNAGGGDHFYTTSAAERDNAVPGGWVYESIAGYVFDAPTGGSSTTTENTPVSALPAPSGSSTTNAALTTSTPTVPAPTIPGGGFADSLPSPSAGPASSPTPGSGAAIRVGMPASYVLGLLAVVALL
;
A
#
# COMPACT_ATOMS: atom_id res chain seq x y z
N MET A 1 -25.71 61.33 46.94
CA MET A 1 -24.61 60.57 46.31
C MET A 1 -24.89 59.10 46.54
N ASN A 2 -25.13 58.34 45.46
CA ASN A 2 -24.75 56.92 45.27
C ASN A 2 -25.60 56.32 44.15
N THR A 3 -25.05 56.33 42.94
CA THR A 3 -25.61 55.63 41.78
C THR A 3 -24.87 54.31 41.67
N PHE A 4 -25.51 53.20 42.03
CA PHE A 4 -24.97 51.85 41.79
C PHE A 4 -25.15 51.49 40.32
N ALA A 5 -24.05 51.51 39.57
CA ALA A 5 -24.00 51.00 38.21
C ALA A 5 -24.04 49.47 38.25
N CYS A 6 -25.14 48.90 37.74
CA CYS A 6 -25.30 47.46 37.59
C CYS A 6 -24.48 47.01 36.38
N CYS A 7 -23.32 46.38 36.64
CA CYS A 7 -22.47 45.81 35.60
C CYS A 7 -23.09 44.49 35.12
N PHE A 8 -23.76 44.52 33.97
CA PHE A 8 -24.20 43.32 33.27
C PHE A 8 -22.96 42.57 32.74
N ILE A 9 -22.54 41.53 33.44
CA ILE A 9 -21.56 40.58 32.92
C ILE A 9 -22.29 39.75 31.87
N ALA A 10 -22.11 40.09 30.59
CA ALA A 10 -22.55 39.28 29.48
C ALA A 10 -21.73 37.98 29.46
N LEU A 11 -22.36 36.88 29.82
CA LEU A 11 -21.78 35.54 29.74
C LEU A 11 -21.73 35.15 28.26
N ILE A 12 -20.58 35.41 27.61
CA ILE A 12 -20.31 34.95 26.25
C ILE A 12 -20.13 33.43 26.33
N SER A 13 -21.21 32.68 26.07
CA SER A 13 -21.08 31.25 25.78
C SER A 13 -20.38 31.13 24.43
N VAL A 14 -19.10 30.77 24.45
CA VAL A 14 -18.39 30.31 23.27
C VAL A 14 -19.03 28.97 22.90
N LEU A 15 -19.90 28.99 21.90
CA LEU A 15 -20.38 27.77 21.26
C LEU A 15 -19.19 27.13 20.56
N VAL A 16 -18.48 26.25 21.25
CA VAL A 16 -17.53 25.34 20.61
C VAL A 16 -18.39 24.37 19.81
N ALA A 17 -18.56 24.63 18.51
CA ALA A 17 -19.09 23.63 17.61
C ALA A 17 -18.28 22.36 17.82
N PRO A 18 -18.90 21.17 17.94
CA PRO A 18 -18.12 19.95 17.97
C PRO A 18 -17.29 19.95 16.69
N VAL A 19 -15.96 19.88 16.83
CA VAL A 19 -15.11 19.52 15.71
C VAL A 19 -15.59 18.13 15.29
N SER A 20 -16.40 18.07 14.23
CA SER A 20 -16.49 16.82 13.49
C SER A 20 -15.04 16.50 13.15
N ALA A 21 -14.59 15.31 13.56
CA ALA A 21 -13.36 14.79 13.03
C ALA A 21 -13.62 14.56 11.55
N ASP A 22 -13.41 15.59 10.73
CA ASP A 22 -13.49 15.48 9.29
C ASP A 22 -12.36 14.51 8.91
N CYS A 23 -12.75 13.29 8.52
CA CYS A 23 -11.80 12.35 7.96
C CYS A 23 -11.20 12.95 6.68
N ALA A 24 -9.94 12.63 6.41
CA ALA A 24 -9.30 13.06 5.17
C ALA A 24 -10.08 12.52 3.96
N GLY A 25 -10.33 13.37 2.98
CA GLY A 25 -11.14 13.04 1.81
C GLY A 25 -10.32 12.64 0.59
N ALA A 26 -11.01 12.27 -0.49
CA ALA A 26 -10.39 11.95 -1.79
C ALA A 26 -9.50 13.07 -2.35
N SER A 27 -9.73 14.34 -1.98
CA SER A 27 -8.91 15.49 -2.39
C SER A 27 -7.48 15.47 -1.82
N GLN A 28 -7.24 14.67 -0.79
CA GLN A 28 -5.91 14.46 -0.18
C GLN A 28 -5.27 13.13 -0.60
N ALA A 29 -6.00 12.32 -1.39
CA ALA A 29 -5.53 11.03 -1.87
C ALA A 29 -4.78 11.18 -3.19
N VAL A 30 -3.96 10.18 -3.51
CA VAL A 30 -3.20 10.02 -4.75
C VAL A 30 -3.67 8.78 -5.49
N PRO A 31 -3.46 8.71 -6.82
CA PRO A 31 -3.80 7.52 -7.59
C PRO A 31 -3.06 6.26 -7.11
N LEU A 32 -3.79 5.16 -6.97
CA LEU A 32 -3.24 3.81 -6.89
C LEU A 32 -3.32 3.20 -8.29
N TYR A 33 -2.17 3.07 -8.93
CA TYR A 33 -2.04 2.41 -10.23
C TYR A 33 -2.00 0.90 -10.06
N ARG A 34 -2.56 0.19 -11.03
CA ARG A 34 -2.47 -1.26 -11.13
C ARG A 34 -1.97 -1.67 -12.52
N SER A 35 -1.07 -2.63 -12.55
CA SER A 35 -0.64 -3.33 -13.76
C SER A 35 -0.72 -4.84 -13.54
N TYR A 36 -0.90 -5.59 -14.63
CA TYR A 36 -1.10 -7.04 -14.56
C TYR A 36 -0.22 -7.80 -15.56
N SER A 37 0.48 -8.83 -15.09
CA SER A 37 1.19 -9.76 -15.97
C SER A 37 0.41 -11.06 -16.16
N THR A 38 -0.03 -11.33 -17.39
CA THR A 38 -0.62 -12.64 -17.75
C THR A 38 0.42 -13.76 -17.76
N GLY A 39 1.71 -13.43 -17.90
CA GLY A 39 2.78 -14.41 -18.04
C GLY A 39 3.14 -15.09 -16.73
N VAL A 40 3.16 -14.32 -15.64
CA VAL A 40 3.45 -14.82 -14.28
C VAL A 40 2.23 -14.80 -13.36
N GLN A 41 1.09 -14.27 -13.83
CA GLN A 41 -0.13 -14.06 -13.04
C GLN A 41 0.20 -13.27 -11.77
N ASP A 42 0.53 -11.99 -11.95
CA ASP A 42 0.89 -11.07 -10.85
C ASP A 42 0.22 -9.71 -11.06
N HIS A 43 -0.43 -9.19 -10.02
CA HIS A 43 -0.94 -7.83 -9.97
C HIS A 43 -0.02 -6.91 -9.17
N PHE A 44 0.55 -5.92 -9.84
CA PHE A 44 1.38 -4.91 -9.21
C PHE A 44 0.57 -3.64 -8.91
N TYR A 45 0.76 -3.08 -7.71
CA TYR A 45 0.14 -1.84 -7.26
C TYR A 45 1.19 -0.84 -6.79
N THR A 46 1.06 0.41 -7.20
CA THR A 46 1.96 1.48 -6.76
C THR A 46 1.28 2.84 -6.79
N THR A 47 1.69 3.73 -5.90
CA THR A 47 1.38 5.17 -5.95
C THR A 47 2.41 5.96 -6.76
N ASP A 48 3.53 5.33 -7.14
CA ASP A 48 4.58 5.95 -7.93
C ASP A 48 4.36 5.70 -9.43
N ILE A 49 4.02 6.77 -10.15
CA ILE A 49 3.82 6.72 -11.61
C ILE A 49 5.09 6.28 -12.36
N THR A 50 6.28 6.53 -11.80
CA THR A 50 7.55 6.12 -12.41
C THR A 50 7.71 4.60 -12.34
N GLU A 51 7.36 3.97 -11.21
CA GLU A 51 7.33 2.51 -11.08
C GLU A 51 6.32 1.91 -12.06
N TYR A 52 5.10 2.45 -12.10
CA TYR A 52 4.05 1.98 -13.01
C TYR A 52 4.44 2.08 -14.49
N ASN A 53 5.04 3.19 -14.90
CA ASN A 53 5.51 3.37 -16.28
C ASN A 53 6.68 2.44 -16.61
N ALA A 54 7.60 2.20 -15.67
CA ALA A 54 8.72 1.29 -15.88
C ALA A 54 8.25 -0.16 -16.03
N ASP A 55 7.29 -0.58 -15.19
CA ASP A 55 6.71 -1.92 -15.19
C ASP A 55 5.99 -2.24 -16.52
N THR A 56 5.28 -1.25 -17.06
CA THR A 56 4.49 -1.40 -18.30
C THR A 56 5.28 -1.14 -19.58
N ALA A 57 6.46 -0.50 -19.51
CA ALA A 57 7.26 -0.17 -20.70
C ALA A 57 7.82 -1.38 -21.45
N GLY A 58 8.10 -2.47 -20.74
CA GLY A 58 8.71 -3.68 -21.31
C GLY A 58 7.72 -4.68 -21.92
N GLY A 59 6.41 -4.45 -21.78
CA GLY A 59 5.36 -5.37 -22.24
C GLY A 59 5.17 -6.64 -21.41
N ALA A 60 5.93 -6.81 -20.32
CA ALA A 60 5.76 -7.91 -19.37
C ALA A 60 4.49 -7.72 -18.52
N TYR A 61 4.14 -6.47 -18.22
CA TYR A 61 2.92 -6.08 -17.54
C TYR A 61 2.05 -5.20 -18.44
N THR A 62 0.75 -5.46 -18.39
CA THR A 62 -0.28 -4.65 -19.05
C THR A 62 -0.75 -3.56 -18.10
N ALA A 63 -0.77 -2.33 -18.59
CA ALA A 63 -1.34 -1.17 -17.91
C ALA A 63 -2.84 -1.34 -17.66
N GLU A 64 -3.29 -1.27 -16.41
CA GLU A 64 -4.72 -1.28 -16.05
C GLU A 64 -5.20 0.06 -15.45
N GLY A 65 -4.30 1.02 -15.29
CA GLY A 65 -4.62 2.40 -14.91
C GLY A 65 -4.86 2.62 -13.42
N VAL A 66 -5.55 3.70 -13.10
CA VAL A 66 -5.90 4.07 -11.72
C VAL A 66 -7.09 3.23 -11.26
N ARG A 67 -6.92 2.47 -10.17
CA ARG A 67 -7.94 1.55 -9.66
C ARG A 67 -8.59 2.00 -8.36
N ALA A 68 -7.93 2.90 -7.64
CA ALA A 68 -8.45 3.57 -6.46
C ALA A 68 -7.68 4.87 -6.24
N LEU A 69 -8.14 5.70 -5.31
CA LEU A 69 -7.31 6.72 -4.67
C LEU A 69 -7.02 6.30 -3.23
N VAL A 70 -5.76 6.40 -2.83
CA VAL A 70 -5.25 6.07 -1.49
C VAL A 70 -4.39 7.22 -0.96
N PHE A 71 -4.12 7.29 0.34
CA PHE A 71 -3.24 8.35 0.84
C PHE A 71 -1.77 7.94 0.64
N GLY A 72 -0.95 8.84 0.08
CA GLY A 72 0.51 8.62 -0.02
C GLY A 72 1.26 8.89 1.29
N THR A 73 0.59 9.52 2.25
CA THR A 73 1.09 9.84 3.59
C THR A 73 0.05 9.48 4.63
N GLU A 74 0.48 9.22 5.86
CA GLU A 74 -0.43 8.93 6.97
C GLU A 74 -1.37 10.11 7.24
N VAL A 75 -2.66 9.82 7.41
CA VAL A 75 -3.70 10.78 7.78
C VAL A 75 -4.51 10.20 8.96
N PRO A 76 -5.17 11.04 9.77
CA PRO A 76 -5.96 10.55 10.89
C PRO A 76 -6.97 9.47 10.48
N GLY A 77 -6.94 8.34 11.17
CA GLY A 77 -7.82 7.20 10.94
C GLY A 77 -7.35 6.22 9.86
N ALA A 78 -6.40 6.59 8.99
CA ALA A 78 -5.81 5.68 8.02
C ALA A 78 -4.62 4.93 8.64
N VAL A 79 -4.37 3.71 8.17
CA VAL A 79 -3.21 2.90 8.55
C VAL A 79 -2.48 2.46 7.28
N GLN A 80 -1.21 2.09 7.42
CA GLN A 80 -0.39 1.71 6.27
C GLN A 80 -0.94 0.43 5.63
N PHE A 81 -1.14 0.48 4.32
CA PHE A 81 -1.34 -0.70 3.48
C PHE A 81 0.06 -1.17 3.05
N ILE A 82 0.52 -2.24 3.67
CA ILE A 82 1.92 -2.65 3.64
C ILE A 82 2.16 -3.40 2.34
N ARG A 83 3.11 -2.93 1.52
CA ARG A 83 3.61 -3.66 0.35
C ARG A 83 4.80 -4.53 0.75
N LEU A 84 4.79 -5.77 0.32
CA LEU A 84 5.86 -6.74 0.54
C LEU A 84 6.29 -7.37 -0.79
N TRP A 85 7.59 -7.65 -0.93
CA TRP A 85 8.18 -8.31 -2.10
C TRP A 85 8.72 -9.70 -1.75
N GLY A 86 8.26 -10.72 -2.48
CA GLY A 86 8.72 -12.10 -2.37
C GLY A 86 9.73 -12.46 -3.46
N ASN A 87 11.02 -12.53 -3.12
CA ASN A 87 12.10 -12.81 -4.08
C ASN A 87 12.06 -14.22 -4.72
N THR A 88 11.41 -15.18 -4.07
CA THR A 88 11.37 -16.59 -4.53
C THR A 88 10.27 -16.81 -5.57
N LEU A 89 9.11 -16.17 -5.37
CA LEU A 89 7.95 -16.29 -6.25
C LEU A 89 7.89 -15.15 -7.28
N GLY A 90 8.60 -14.06 -7.04
CA GLY A 90 8.53 -12.85 -7.87
C GLY A 90 7.17 -12.16 -7.74
N ASP A 91 6.64 -12.09 -6.52
CA ASP A 91 5.27 -11.70 -6.21
C ASP A 91 5.22 -10.52 -5.24
N HIS A 92 4.22 -9.65 -5.41
CA HIS A 92 3.92 -8.57 -4.48
C HIS A 92 2.69 -8.88 -3.63
N PHE A 93 2.87 -8.80 -2.32
CA PHE A 93 1.80 -9.00 -1.36
C PHE A 93 1.44 -7.68 -0.65
N TYR A 94 0.14 -7.45 -0.42
CA TYR A 94 -0.36 -6.21 0.18
C TYR A 94 -1.30 -6.50 1.35
N THR A 95 -1.09 -5.86 2.51
CA THR A 95 -1.95 -6.09 3.67
C THR A 95 -2.01 -4.91 4.64
N LEU A 96 -3.17 -4.71 5.29
CA LEU A 96 -3.29 -3.84 6.47
C LEU A 96 -2.88 -4.54 7.77
N ASN A 97 -2.75 -5.87 7.74
CA ASN A 97 -2.54 -6.66 8.93
C ASN A 97 -1.03 -6.86 9.16
N MET A 98 -0.49 -6.15 10.15
CA MET A 98 0.93 -6.28 10.52
C MET A 98 1.31 -7.71 10.95
N THR A 99 0.38 -8.49 11.52
CA THR A 99 0.65 -9.90 11.83
C THR A 99 0.83 -10.73 10.57
N GLU A 100 0.02 -10.49 9.53
CA GLU A 100 0.13 -11.14 8.23
C GLU A 100 1.42 -10.72 7.52
N ALA A 101 1.76 -9.42 7.54
CA ALA A 101 3.02 -8.91 7.01
C ALA A 101 4.24 -9.56 7.70
N ASN A 102 4.23 -9.69 9.03
CA ASN A 102 5.29 -10.35 9.78
C ASN A 102 5.39 -11.84 9.46
N ALA A 103 4.26 -12.52 9.25
CA ALA A 103 4.24 -13.92 8.84
C ALA A 103 4.81 -14.09 7.42
N ALA A 104 4.42 -13.26 6.46
CA ALA A 104 5.00 -13.25 5.13
C ALA A 104 6.51 -12.95 5.17
N ALA A 105 6.95 -11.99 5.99
CA ALA A 105 8.36 -11.68 6.17
C ALA A 105 9.16 -12.87 6.74
N ALA A 106 8.58 -13.62 7.70
CA ALA A 106 9.18 -14.85 8.21
C ALA A 106 9.31 -15.95 7.12
N ASN A 107 8.53 -15.85 6.04
CA ASN A 107 8.58 -16.75 4.88
C ASN A 107 9.36 -16.15 3.68
N GLY A 108 10.19 -15.13 3.91
CA GLY A 108 11.14 -14.62 2.92
C GLY A 108 10.67 -13.43 2.11
N TYR A 109 9.50 -12.86 2.42
CA TYR A 109 9.10 -11.56 1.90
C TYR A 109 9.87 -10.41 2.58
N VAL A 110 10.01 -9.29 1.89
CA VAL A 110 10.62 -8.06 2.41
C VAL A 110 9.58 -6.95 2.38
N ILE A 111 9.35 -6.28 3.52
CA ILE A 111 8.52 -5.07 3.57
C ILE A 111 9.23 -3.96 2.80
N GLU A 112 8.53 -3.38 1.82
CA GLU A 112 9.04 -2.26 1.04
C GLU A 112 8.56 -0.93 1.60
N ASP A 113 9.48 0.02 1.78
CA ASP A 113 9.18 1.34 2.36
C ASP A 113 9.06 2.47 1.32
N LYS A 114 9.01 2.12 0.03
CA LYS A 114 8.82 3.06 -1.09
C LYS A 114 7.38 2.98 -1.63
N ALA A 115 6.91 4.03 -2.30
CA ALA A 115 5.52 4.14 -2.79
C ALA A 115 4.48 3.83 -1.69
N ARG A 116 4.66 4.45 -0.52
CA ARG A 116 3.81 4.24 0.65
C ARG A 116 2.35 4.51 0.30
N MET A 117 1.48 3.71 0.90
CA MET A 117 0.04 3.77 0.72
C MET A 117 -0.62 3.56 2.09
N TYR A 118 -1.64 4.37 2.37
CA TYR A 118 -2.42 4.32 3.59
C TYR A 118 -3.90 4.32 3.19
N ILE A 119 -4.68 3.47 3.85
CA ILE A 119 -6.11 3.31 3.59
C ILE A 119 -6.86 3.21 4.93
N TYR A 120 -8.17 3.38 4.90
CA TYR A 120 -8.96 3.29 6.12
C TYR A 120 -9.23 1.82 6.49
N PRO A 121 -9.04 1.41 7.76
CA PRO A 121 -9.37 0.04 8.20
C PRO A 121 -10.89 -0.17 8.38
N THR A 122 -11.65 0.92 8.53
CA THR A 122 -13.12 0.93 8.62
C THR A 122 -13.69 1.98 7.69
N GLN A 123 -14.94 1.85 7.28
CA GLN A 123 -15.55 2.84 6.39
C GLN A 123 -15.62 4.22 7.07
N LEU A 124 -14.93 5.20 6.49
CA LEU A 124 -14.93 6.61 6.92
C LEU A 124 -15.12 7.50 5.70
N CYS A 125 -15.81 8.63 5.86
CA CYS A 125 -16.11 9.55 4.75
C CYS A 125 -16.82 8.81 3.59
N ASP A 126 -16.64 9.28 2.35
CA ASP A 126 -17.15 8.64 1.14
C ASP A 126 -16.25 7.50 0.64
N SER A 127 -15.53 6.82 1.54
CA SER A 127 -14.73 5.66 1.16
C SER A 127 -15.60 4.44 0.87
N VAL A 128 -15.12 3.61 -0.04
CA VAL A 128 -15.75 2.38 -0.52
C VAL A 128 -14.90 1.17 -0.17
N PRO A 129 -15.49 -0.03 -0.06
CA PRO A 129 -14.75 -1.25 0.20
C PRO A 129 -13.69 -1.53 -0.87
N PHE A 130 -12.51 -1.96 -0.44
CA PHE A 130 -11.45 -2.48 -1.29
C PHE A 130 -11.38 -4.00 -1.11
N TYR A 131 -11.98 -4.73 -2.04
CA TYR A 131 -12.12 -6.19 -1.95
C TYR A 131 -10.80 -6.87 -2.25
N ARG A 132 -10.38 -7.82 -1.40
CA ARG A 132 -9.23 -8.69 -1.60
C ARG A 132 -9.67 -10.02 -2.23
N MET A 133 -9.08 -10.34 -3.36
CA MET A 133 -9.29 -11.57 -4.11
C MET A 133 -8.00 -12.39 -4.11
N TYR A 134 -8.12 -13.70 -4.00
CA TYR A 134 -6.98 -14.61 -4.03
C TYR A 134 -7.17 -15.72 -5.07
N ASN A 135 -6.13 -16.05 -5.82
CA ASN A 135 -6.12 -17.21 -6.72
C ASN A 135 -5.02 -18.19 -6.30
N ALA A 136 -5.42 -19.31 -5.72
CA ALA A 136 -4.47 -20.35 -5.28
C ALA A 136 -3.73 -21.03 -6.44
N GLY A 137 -4.29 -21.02 -7.65
CA GLY A 137 -3.64 -21.60 -8.83
C GLY A 137 -2.48 -20.76 -9.36
N GLY A 138 -2.57 -19.43 -9.24
CA GLY A 138 -1.51 -18.49 -9.59
C GLY A 138 -0.64 -18.07 -8.42
N GLY A 139 -1.13 -18.20 -7.18
CA GLY A 139 -0.49 -17.67 -5.99
C GLY A 139 -0.63 -16.15 -5.82
N ASP A 140 -1.59 -15.52 -6.50
CA ASP A 140 -1.69 -14.06 -6.64
C ASP A 140 -2.90 -13.49 -5.90
N HIS A 141 -2.77 -12.22 -5.50
CA HIS A 141 -3.85 -11.43 -4.93
C HIS A 141 -4.13 -10.21 -5.80
N PHE A 142 -5.42 -9.91 -5.99
CA PHE A 142 -5.81 -8.61 -6.54
C PHE A 142 -6.83 -7.91 -5.65
N TYR A 143 -6.84 -6.59 -5.78
CA TYR A 143 -7.64 -5.66 -5.00
C TYR A 143 -8.48 -4.80 -5.93
N THR A 144 -9.75 -4.62 -5.58
CA THR A 144 -10.67 -3.83 -6.40
C THR A 144 -11.77 -3.16 -5.59
N THR A 145 -12.18 -1.96 -5.99
CA THR A 145 -13.41 -1.34 -5.51
C THR A 145 -14.65 -1.79 -6.31
N SER A 146 -14.44 -2.42 -7.48
CA SER A 146 -15.51 -2.89 -8.35
C SER A 146 -16.04 -4.25 -7.88
N ALA A 147 -17.23 -4.25 -7.28
CA ALA A 147 -17.94 -5.48 -6.97
C ALA A 147 -18.19 -6.35 -8.22
N ALA A 148 -18.39 -5.71 -9.38
CA ALA A 148 -18.57 -6.44 -10.64
C ALA A 148 -17.29 -7.17 -11.08
N GLU A 149 -16.11 -6.56 -10.92
CA GLU A 149 -14.84 -7.23 -11.21
C GLU A 149 -14.59 -8.40 -10.26
N ARG A 150 -14.83 -8.18 -8.95
CA ARG A 150 -14.77 -9.23 -7.92
C ARG A 150 -15.61 -10.44 -8.33
N ASP A 151 -16.87 -10.20 -8.70
CA ASP A 151 -17.82 -11.27 -9.02
C ASP A 151 -17.48 -11.96 -10.36
N ASN A 152 -17.02 -11.19 -11.35
CA ASN A 152 -16.60 -11.72 -12.66
C ASN A 152 -15.28 -12.51 -12.62
N ALA A 153 -14.47 -12.34 -11.57
CA ALA A 153 -13.23 -13.09 -11.40
C ALA A 153 -13.46 -14.51 -10.85
N VAL A 154 -14.59 -14.76 -10.17
CA VAL A 154 -14.88 -16.06 -9.55
C VAL A 154 -14.86 -17.23 -10.55
N PRO A 155 -15.47 -17.13 -11.74
CA PRO A 155 -15.34 -18.18 -12.76
C PRO A 155 -13.90 -18.46 -13.20
N GLY A 156 -12.98 -17.50 -13.03
CA GLY A 156 -11.55 -17.63 -13.32
C GLY A 156 -10.72 -18.25 -12.19
N GLY A 157 -11.36 -18.76 -11.13
CA GLY A 157 -10.68 -19.40 -9.99
C GLY A 157 -10.28 -18.47 -8.86
N TRP A 158 -10.69 -17.20 -8.92
CA TRP A 158 -10.47 -16.24 -7.84
C TRP A 158 -11.50 -16.42 -6.73
N VAL A 159 -11.03 -16.35 -5.48
CA VAL A 159 -11.85 -16.44 -4.28
C VAL A 159 -11.86 -15.10 -3.60
N TYR A 160 -13.06 -14.59 -3.28
CA TYR A 160 -13.22 -13.44 -2.41
C TYR A 160 -12.85 -13.82 -0.98
N GLU A 161 -11.86 -13.12 -0.41
CA GLU A 161 -11.41 -13.38 0.96
C GLU A 161 -12.07 -12.41 1.94
N SER A 162 -11.91 -11.10 1.71
CA SER A 162 -12.35 -10.07 2.64
C SER A 162 -12.35 -8.67 2.04
N ILE A 163 -12.82 -7.69 2.81
CA ILE A 163 -12.54 -6.28 2.57
C ILE A 163 -11.15 -6.01 3.16
N ALA A 164 -10.17 -5.74 2.31
CA ALA A 164 -8.80 -5.41 2.72
C ALA A 164 -8.73 -4.06 3.43
N GLY A 165 -9.65 -3.15 3.14
CA GLY A 165 -9.77 -1.82 3.74
C GLY A 165 -10.76 -0.98 2.96
N TYR A 166 -10.72 0.34 3.17
CA TYR A 166 -11.59 1.29 2.51
C TYR A 166 -10.77 2.41 1.86
N VAL A 167 -11.07 2.67 0.60
CA VAL A 167 -10.36 3.60 -0.30
C VAL A 167 -11.37 4.50 -1.01
N PHE A 168 -10.93 5.47 -1.79
CA PHE A 168 -11.86 6.21 -2.65
C PHE A 168 -11.86 5.61 -4.05
N ASP A 169 -13.01 5.62 -4.70
CA ASP A 169 -13.11 5.19 -6.09
C ASP A 169 -12.20 6.01 -6.99
N ALA A 170 -11.59 5.34 -7.97
CA ALA A 170 -10.91 6.03 -9.04
C ALA A 170 -11.92 6.91 -9.79
N PRO A 171 -11.58 8.17 -10.13
CA PRO A 171 -12.46 8.98 -10.94
C PRO A 171 -12.76 8.27 -12.26
N THR A 172 -14.00 7.84 -12.46
CA THR A 172 -14.47 7.40 -13.78
C THR A 172 -14.40 8.63 -14.67
N GLY A 173 -13.52 8.61 -15.68
CA GLY A 173 -13.26 9.78 -16.53
C GLY A 173 -14.55 10.45 -17.00
N GLY A 174 -14.85 11.61 -16.41
CA GLY A 174 -15.98 12.47 -16.76
C GLY A 174 -17.01 12.69 -15.65
N SER A 175 -16.69 13.53 -14.66
CA SER A 175 -17.55 14.63 -14.15
C SER A 175 -17.02 15.15 -12.82
N SER A 176 -15.93 15.93 -12.88
CA SER A 176 -15.79 17.06 -11.96
C SER A 176 -16.04 18.33 -12.76
N THR A 177 -17.32 18.64 -12.98
CA THR A 177 -17.75 20.01 -13.27
C THR A 177 -17.68 20.80 -11.98
N THR A 178 -16.49 21.31 -11.65
CA THR A 178 -16.35 22.65 -11.09
C THR A 178 -15.10 23.27 -11.70
N THR A 179 -15.36 24.20 -12.60
CA THR A 179 -14.44 25.17 -13.17
C THR A 179 -13.59 25.82 -12.09
N GLU A 180 -12.31 25.48 -11.99
CA GLU A 180 -11.23 26.46 -11.81
C GLU A 180 -9.87 25.81 -12.07
N ASN A 181 -9.42 25.89 -13.33
CA ASN A 181 -8.02 25.75 -13.67
C ASN A 181 -7.31 27.06 -13.33
N THR A 182 -6.76 27.16 -12.12
CA THR A 182 -5.70 28.13 -11.83
C THR A 182 -4.39 27.35 -11.64
N PRO A 183 -3.34 27.61 -12.44
CA PRO A 183 -2.07 26.91 -12.29
C PRO A 183 -1.42 27.39 -10.99
N VAL A 184 -1.23 26.49 -10.02
CA VAL A 184 -0.45 26.78 -8.82
C VAL A 184 1.03 26.78 -9.20
N SER A 185 1.51 27.96 -9.60
CA SER A 185 2.93 28.28 -9.64
C SER A 185 3.56 28.06 -8.26
N ALA A 186 4.77 27.51 -8.28
CA ALA A 186 5.63 27.29 -7.13
C ALA A 186 5.62 28.46 -6.14
N LEU A 187 5.30 28.18 -4.88
CA LEU A 187 5.46 29.13 -3.78
C LEU A 187 6.95 29.40 -3.55
N PRO A 188 7.39 30.68 -3.45
CA PRO A 188 8.75 31.01 -3.05
C PRO A 188 8.93 30.81 -1.54
N ALA A 189 10.13 30.40 -1.15
CA ALA A 189 10.53 30.21 0.24
C ALA A 189 10.39 31.50 1.07
N PRO A 190 9.87 31.45 2.32
CA PRO A 190 9.89 32.61 3.19
C PRO A 190 11.28 32.81 3.81
N SER A 191 11.85 33.99 3.54
CA SER A 191 12.96 34.57 4.32
C SER A 191 12.47 34.96 5.72
N GLY A 192 13.31 34.73 6.73
CA GLY A 192 12.92 34.72 8.13
C GLY A 192 12.69 36.08 8.80
N SER A 193 12.05 36.04 9.96
CA SER A 193 12.27 37.01 11.04
C SER A 193 11.90 36.37 12.38
N SER A 194 12.80 36.53 13.35
CA SER A 194 12.73 35.99 14.69
C SER A 194 11.81 36.80 15.60
N THR A 195 10.97 36.12 16.38
CA THR A 195 10.65 36.53 17.77
C THR A 195 10.36 35.29 18.63
N THR A 196 10.74 35.39 19.89
CA THR A 196 10.98 34.33 20.88
C THR A 196 9.75 33.74 21.59
N ASN A 197 9.89 32.46 21.99
CA ASN A 197 9.32 31.74 23.14
C ASN A 197 7.80 31.70 23.38
N ALA A 198 7.22 30.51 23.22
CA ALA A 198 6.61 29.74 24.31
C ALA A 198 6.49 28.27 23.90
N ALA A 199 7.13 27.37 24.64
CA ALA A 199 7.01 25.93 24.45
C ALA A 199 5.58 25.50 24.83
N LEU A 200 4.73 25.28 23.84
CA LEU A 200 3.50 24.52 24.01
C LEU A 200 3.81 23.06 23.64
N THR A 201 3.94 22.23 24.67
CA THR A 201 4.05 20.79 24.53
C THR A 201 2.73 20.23 24.00
N THR A 202 2.61 20.14 22.67
CA THR A 202 1.51 19.43 22.04
C THR A 202 1.80 17.94 22.11
N SER A 203 1.22 17.28 23.11
CA SER A 203 1.08 15.82 23.09
C SER A 203 0.18 15.45 21.91
N THR A 204 0.77 14.84 20.88
CA THR A 204 0.01 14.16 19.83
C THR A 204 -0.86 13.10 20.52
N PRO A 205 -2.19 13.16 20.41
CA PRO A 205 -3.02 12.08 20.94
C PRO A 205 -2.76 10.85 20.08
N THR A 206 -2.08 9.87 20.67
CA THR A 206 -1.97 8.52 20.10
C THR A 206 -3.37 7.92 20.16
N VAL A 207 -4.11 7.98 19.05
CA VAL A 207 -5.35 7.21 18.91
C VAL A 207 -4.93 5.73 18.92
N PRO A 208 -5.43 4.90 19.84
CA PRO A 208 -5.12 3.48 19.85
C PRO A 208 -5.51 2.87 18.51
N ALA A 209 -4.63 2.06 17.92
CA ALA A 209 -4.96 1.29 16.73
C ALA A 209 -6.27 0.52 16.99
N PRO A 210 -7.28 0.63 16.12
CA PRO A 210 -8.50 -0.15 16.29
C PRO A 210 -8.14 -1.64 16.29
N THR A 211 -8.54 -2.34 17.34
CA THR A 211 -8.43 -3.79 17.43
C THR A 211 -9.31 -4.38 16.33
N ILE A 212 -8.69 -4.79 15.21
CA ILE A 212 -9.37 -5.52 14.15
C ILE A 212 -9.87 -6.83 14.78
N PRO A 213 -11.20 -7.08 14.82
CA PRO A 213 -11.71 -8.37 15.26
C PRO A 213 -11.09 -9.45 14.37
N GLY A 214 -10.45 -10.43 15.01
CA GLY A 214 -9.75 -11.51 14.32
C GLY A 214 -10.69 -12.27 13.39
N GLY A 215 -10.75 -11.85 12.13
CA GLY A 215 -11.05 -12.75 11.04
C GLY A 215 -9.95 -13.79 11.04
N GLY A 216 -10.30 -15.05 11.24
CA GLY A 216 -9.37 -16.15 11.01
C GLY A 216 -9.00 -16.15 9.54
N PHE A 217 -7.91 -15.48 9.19
CA PHE A 217 -7.39 -15.50 7.83
C PHE A 217 -6.70 -16.84 7.65
N ALA A 218 -7.33 -17.68 6.83
CA ALA A 218 -6.83 -18.98 6.46
C ALA A 218 -5.66 -18.81 5.48
N ASP A 219 -4.55 -18.27 5.94
CA ASP A 219 -3.27 -18.54 5.32
C ASP A 219 -2.54 -19.54 6.22
N SER A 220 -3.02 -20.78 6.16
CA SER A 220 -2.06 -21.87 6.18
C SER A 220 -1.33 -21.78 4.84
N LEU A 221 -0.32 -20.88 4.78
CA LEU A 221 0.71 -20.98 3.76
C LEU A 221 1.04 -22.47 3.69
N PRO A 222 1.03 -23.12 2.52
CA PRO A 222 1.42 -24.52 2.45
C PRO A 222 2.82 -24.62 3.05
N SER A 223 2.88 -25.16 4.27
CA SER A 223 4.12 -25.64 4.85
C SER A 223 4.70 -26.60 3.81
N PRO A 224 5.99 -26.50 3.45
CA PRO A 224 6.58 -27.50 2.58
C PRO A 224 6.41 -28.83 3.30
N SER A 225 5.44 -29.64 2.88
CA SER A 225 5.25 -30.95 3.43
C SER A 225 6.56 -31.68 3.18
N ALA A 226 7.29 -31.97 4.27
CA ALA A 226 8.35 -32.94 4.26
C ALA A 226 7.72 -34.27 3.85
N GLY A 227 7.70 -34.54 2.54
CA GLY A 227 7.52 -35.88 2.03
C GLY A 227 8.60 -36.76 2.66
N PRO A 228 8.29 -38.02 3.00
CA PRO A 228 9.25 -38.88 3.67
C PRO A 228 10.50 -39.01 2.81
N ALA A 229 11.67 -38.85 3.45
CA ALA A 229 12.96 -39.06 2.83
C ALA A 229 13.03 -40.46 2.21
N SER A 230 12.82 -40.55 0.90
CA SER A 230 13.22 -41.70 0.10
C SER A 230 14.58 -41.40 -0.51
N SER A 231 15.57 -42.12 0.00
CA SER A 231 16.94 -42.29 -0.51
C SER A 231 17.10 -42.22 -2.04
N PRO A 232 18.15 -41.58 -2.58
CA PRO A 232 18.43 -41.63 -4.02
C PRO A 232 19.23 -42.91 -4.37
N THR A 233 18.65 -43.75 -5.23
CA THR A 233 19.40 -44.66 -6.10
C THR A 233 19.78 -43.92 -7.39
N PRO A 234 21.00 -44.09 -7.95
CA PRO A 234 21.42 -43.37 -9.15
C PRO A 234 20.91 -44.04 -10.42
N GLY A 235 20.23 -43.28 -11.28
CA GLY A 235 19.74 -43.74 -12.58
C GLY A 235 19.81 -42.65 -13.65
N SER A 236 20.76 -42.83 -14.57
CA SER A 236 20.97 -42.20 -15.88
C SER A 236 19.76 -41.54 -16.58
N GLY A 237 19.94 -40.32 -17.12
CA GLY A 237 19.04 -39.77 -18.15
C GLY A 237 19.09 -38.26 -18.39
N ALA A 238 20.01 -37.82 -19.26
CA ALA A 238 20.05 -36.59 -20.07
C ALA A 238 19.16 -35.37 -19.70
N ALA A 239 19.79 -34.26 -19.27
CA ALA A 239 19.23 -32.91 -19.31
C ALA A 239 19.93 -32.07 -20.39
N ILE A 240 19.13 -31.52 -21.30
CA ILE A 240 19.52 -30.58 -22.36
C ILE A 240 19.85 -29.23 -21.71
N ARG A 241 21.11 -28.78 -21.85
CA ARG A 241 21.56 -27.43 -21.50
C ARG A 241 21.16 -26.45 -22.62
N VAL A 242 20.33 -25.47 -22.30
CA VAL A 242 20.26 -24.21 -23.06
C VAL A 242 21.12 -23.19 -22.32
N GLY A 243 22.04 -22.57 -23.05
CA GLY A 243 23.17 -21.80 -22.51
C GLY A 243 22.82 -20.39 -22.03
N MET A 244 23.62 -19.91 -21.08
CA MET A 244 23.87 -18.50 -20.83
C MET A 244 25.37 -18.24 -21.13
N PRO A 245 25.72 -17.18 -21.89
CA PRO A 245 27.12 -16.92 -22.23
C PRO A 245 27.90 -16.27 -21.09
N ALA A 246 29.14 -16.73 -20.96
CA ALA A 246 30.15 -16.25 -20.05
C ALA A 246 30.84 -14.99 -20.57
N SER A 247 30.99 -13.99 -19.70
CA SER A 247 32.03 -12.97 -19.83
C SER A 247 32.27 -12.36 -18.45
N TYR A 248 33.41 -12.73 -17.84
CA TYR A 248 34.31 -11.89 -17.03
C TYR A 248 35.17 -12.79 -16.12
N VAL A 249 36.25 -13.35 -16.66
CA VAL A 249 37.46 -13.69 -15.88
C VAL A 249 38.67 -13.51 -16.78
N LEU A 250 39.48 -12.48 -16.55
CA LEU A 250 40.88 -12.44 -16.97
C LEU A 250 41.66 -11.59 -15.95
N GLY A 251 42.64 -12.18 -15.27
CA GLY A 251 43.47 -11.49 -14.29
C GLY A 251 44.31 -12.40 -13.39
N LEU A 252 45.13 -13.25 -14.01
CA LEU A 252 46.37 -13.88 -13.49
C LEU A 252 47.24 -12.82 -12.73
N LEU A 253 48.12 -13.08 -11.75
CA LEU A 253 49.04 -14.19 -11.49
C LEU A 253 49.71 -13.96 -10.10
N ALA A 254 50.14 -15.03 -9.46
CA ALA A 254 50.80 -15.09 -8.16
C ALA A 254 52.21 -14.48 -8.10
N VAL A 255 52.62 -14.00 -6.91
CA VAL A 255 53.99 -14.15 -6.38
C VAL A 255 53.93 -14.27 -4.84
N VAL A 256 54.34 -15.43 -4.32
CA VAL A 256 54.87 -15.62 -2.96
C VAL A 256 56.22 -16.30 -3.13
N ALA A 257 57.31 -15.67 -2.68
CA ALA A 257 58.55 -16.34 -2.28
C ALA A 257 59.44 -15.42 -1.44
N LEU A 258 60.05 -16.04 -0.44
CA LEU A 258 60.91 -15.52 0.64
C LEU A 258 62.07 -14.63 0.18
N LEU A 259 62.34 -13.56 0.95
CA LEU A 259 63.49 -13.39 1.85
C LEU A 259 63.10 -12.43 2.98
#